data_AF-A0AAJ4KAZ3-F1
#
_entry.id   AF-A0AAJ4KAZ3-F1
#
_cell.length_a   1.000
_cell.length_b   1.000
_cell.length_c   1.000
_cell.angle_alpha   90.00
_cell.angle_beta   90.00
_cell.angle_gamma   90.00
#
_symmetry.space_group_name_H-M   'P 1'
#
loop_
_entity.id
_entity.type
_entity.pdbx_description
1 polymer ?
#
loop_
_entity_poly.entity_id
_entity_poly.type
_entity_poly.pdbx_seq_one_letter_code
_entity_poly.pdbx_strand_id
1 'polypeptide(L)' 'MTIWYSFSPCLRLNGNWLAEAGFSTDTPVMVSVEQRRPVIEPVKG' A
#
# COMPACT_ATOMS: atom_id res chain seq x y z
N MET A 1 -27.24 -11.69 3.55
CA MET A 1 -26.21 -10.65 3.41
C MET A 1 -24.87 -11.34 3.32
N THR A 2 -24.29 -11.43 2.12
CA THR A 2 -23.03 -12.15 1.90
C THR A 2 -21.88 -11.19 2.16
N ILE A 3 -21.11 -11.46 3.20
CA ILE A 3 -19.94 -10.66 3.58
C ILE A 3 -18.78 -11.12 2.72
N TRP A 4 -18.38 -10.32 1.74
CA TRP A 4 -17.20 -10.60 0.93
C TRP A 4 -15.95 -10.35 1.76
N TYR A 5 -15.46 -11.39 2.43
CA TYR A 5 -14.15 -11.36 3.04
C TYR A 5 -13.11 -11.54 1.94
N SER A 6 -12.32 -10.51 1.67
CA SER A 6 -11.05 -10.69 0.97
C SER A 6 -10.14 -11.51 1.88
N PHE A 7 -9.67 -12.67 1.42
CA PHE A 7 -8.65 -13.46 2.12
C PHE A 7 -7.24 -12.86 1.99
N SER A 8 -7.13 -11.67 1.38
CA SER A 8 -5.84 -10.99 1.26
C SER A 8 -5.59 -10.15 2.51
N PRO A 9 -4.41 -10.23 3.15
CA PRO A 9 -4.05 -9.34 4.23
C PRO A 9 -4.06 -7.90 3.71
N CYS A 10 -4.79 -7.01 4.39
CA CYS A 10 -4.85 -5.60 4.06
C CYS A 10 -4.25 -4.77 5.19
N LEU A 11 -3.42 -3.79 4.82
CA LEU A 11 -2.92 -2.80 5.75
C LEU A 11 -3.68 -1.50 5.53
N ARG A 12 -4.53 -1.12 6.49
CA ARG A 12 -5.25 0.15 6.44
C ARG A 12 -4.40 1.21 7.14
N LEU A 13 -3.77 2.07 6.35
CA LEU A 13 -3.05 3.24 6.83
C LEU A 13 -4.05 4.39 7.08
N ASN A 14 -3.79 5.21 8.10
CA ASN A 14 -4.62 6.36 8.45
C ASN A 14 -4.03 7.66 7.87
N GLY A 15 -4.86 8.71 7.78
CA GLY A 15 -4.42 10.03 7.30
C GLY A 15 -4.23 10.09 5.78
N ASN A 16 -3.57 11.16 5.31
CA ASN A 16 -3.32 11.42 3.89
C ASN A 16 -1.93 10.95 3.45
N TRP A 17 -1.51 9.79 3.96
CA TRP A 17 -0.15 9.26 3.78
C TRP A 17 0.27 9.14 2.31
N LEU A 18 -0.68 8.83 1.40
CA LEU A 18 -0.41 8.76 -0.04
C LEU A 18 0.11 10.10 -0.55
N ALA A 19 -0.62 11.19 -0.30
CA ALA A 19 -0.21 12.51 -0.75
C ALA A 19 1.05 13.00 -0.02
N GLU A 20 1.17 12.73 1.29
CA GLU A 20 2.35 13.10 2.09
C GLU A 20 3.63 12.41 1.59
N ALA A 21 3.51 11.18 1.09
CA ALA A 21 4.61 10.43 0.51
C ALA A 21 4.73 10.63 -1.03
N GLY A 22 3.92 11.53 -1.62
CA GLY A 22 3.99 11.89 -3.04
C GLY A 22 3.39 10.86 -4.01
N PHE A 23 2.58 9.93 -3.52
CA PHE A 23 1.87 8.94 -4.33
C PHE A 23 0.48 9.43 -4.76
N SER A 24 0.08 9.09 -5.98
CA SER A 24 -1.32 9.14 -6.43
C SER A 24 -2.00 7.79 -6.21
N THR A 25 -3.33 7.76 -6.18
CA THR A 25 -4.12 6.52 -6.07
C THR A 25 -3.86 5.53 -7.20
N ASP A 26 -3.46 6.04 -8.37
CA ASP A 26 -3.18 5.24 -9.57
C ASP A 26 -1.67 5.02 -9.79
N THR A 27 -0.83 5.40 -8.82
CA THR A 27 0.61 5.20 -8.91
C THR A 27 0.93 3.72 -8.64
N PRO A 28 1.52 2.98 -9.59
CA PRO A 28 2.01 1.63 -9.32
C PRO A 28 3.15 1.68 -8.30
N VAL A 29 3.11 0.76 -7.33
CA VAL A 29 4.11 0.67 -6.26
C VAL A 29 4.74 -0.72 -6.22
N MET A 30 6.00 -0.76 -5.81
CA MET A 30 6.68 -1.99 -5.43
C MET A 30 6.61 -2.13 -3.91
N VAL A 31 6.22 -3.32 -3.44
CA VAL A 31 6.20 -3.65 -2.01
C VAL A 31 7.27 -4.71 -1.77
N SER A 32 8.23 -4.39 -0.92
CA SER A 32 9.31 -5.31 -0.50
C SER A 32 9.34 -5.44 1.01
N VAL A 33 10.13 -6.39 1.52
CA VAL A 33 10.40 -6.54 2.96
C VAL A 33 11.88 -6.35 3.20
N GLU A 34 12.24 -5.28 3.90
CA GLU A 34 13.61 -4.97 4.27
C GLU A 34 13.74 -4.89 5.78
N GLN A 35 14.74 -5.58 6.36
CA GLN A 35 14.98 -5.58 7.81
C GLN A 35 13.70 -5.86 8.66
N ARG A 36 12.82 -6.76 8.18
CA ARG A 36 11.52 -7.11 8.77
C ARG A 36 10.48 -5.99 8.77
N ARG A 37 10.63 -5.00 7.90
CA ARG A 37 9.68 -3.90 7.70
C ARG A 37 9.20 -3.91 6.25
N PRO A 38 7.89 -3.72 6.01
CA PRO A 38 7.42 -3.49 4.65
C PRO A 38 7.93 -2.13 4.16
N VAL A 39 8.47 -2.11 2.94
CA VAL A 39 8.88 -0.91 2.24
C VAL A 39 7.98 -0.76 1.01
N ILE A 40 7.44 0.44 0.81
CA ILE A 40 6.57 0.78 -0.31
C ILE A 40 7.25 1.90 -1.10
N GLU A 41 7.57 1.63 -2.36
CA GLU A 41 8.25 2.60 -3.23
C GLU A 41 7.50 2.75 -4.57
N PRO A 42 7.55 3.92 -5.22
CA PRO A 42 7.02 4.07 -6.56
C PRO A 42 7.79 3.19 -7.53
N VAL A 43 7.10 2.55 -8.48
CA VAL A 43 7.79 1.89 -9.59
C VAL A 43 8.44 2.99 -10.44
N LYS A 44 9.77 3.01 -10.49
CA LYS A 44 10.50 3.88 -11.42
C LYS A 44 10.24 3.38 -12.84
N GLY A 45 9.71 4.26 -13.69
CA GLY A 45 9.60 4.02 -15.14
C GLY A 45 10.97 3.99 -15.82
#